data_AF-A0A936Z9M6-F1
#
_entry.id   AF-A0A936Z9M6-F1
#
_cell.length_a   1.000
_cell.length_b   1.000
_cell.length_c   1.000
_cell.angle_alpha   90.00
_cell.angle_beta   90.00
_cell.angle_gamma   90.00
#
_symmetry.space_group_name_H-M   'P 1'
#
loop_
_entity.id
_entity.type
_entity.pdbx_description
1 polymer ?
#
loop_
_entity_poly.entity_id
_entity_poly.type
_entity_poly.pdbx_seq_one_letter_code
_entity_poly.pdbx_strand_id
1 'polypeptide(L)'
;MQWFRSRIRRSPRGAMVLGKTVFLVGAILVLAAVFARASLMSLNADRADARLPPLRTLKEAYPQYPTWIVPEGPVGFSVAAVLVLVGTALTVLAGEASKRSGAA
;
A
#
# COMPACT_ATOMS: atom_id res chain seq x y z
N MET A 1 -11.26 -16.95 14.98
CA MET A 1 -12.05 -16.30 13.90
C MET A 1 -13.42 -15.76 14.32
N GLN A 2 -14.16 -16.40 15.25
CA GLN A 2 -15.50 -15.93 15.66
C GLN A 2 -15.49 -14.56 16.39
N TRP A 3 -14.46 -14.28 17.20
CA TRP A 3 -14.33 -13.01 17.92
C TRP A 3 -14.17 -11.79 17.00
N PHE A 4 -13.40 -11.94 15.91
CA PHE A 4 -13.18 -10.87 14.94
C PHE A 4 -14.45 -10.54 14.15
N ARG A 5 -15.20 -11.57 13.73
CA ARG A 5 -16.52 -11.43 13.11
C ARG A 5 -17.56 -10.80 14.07
N SER A 6 -17.48 -11.10 15.36
CA SER A 6 -18.35 -10.51 16.39
C SER A 6 -18.10 -9.00 16.56
N ARG A 7 -16.83 -8.56 16.58
CA ARG A 7 -16.50 -7.12 16.58
C ARG A 7 -16.96 -6.39 15.33
N ILE A 8 -16.80 -6.99 14.15
CA ILE A 8 -17.24 -6.40 12.88
C ILE A 8 -18.77 -6.26 12.85
N ARG A 9 -19.52 -7.23 13.41
CA ARG A 9 -20.99 -7.13 13.54
C ARG A 9 -21.47 -6.02 14.48
N ARG A 10 -20.68 -5.64 15.49
CA ARG A 10 -21.04 -4.55 16.42
C ARG A 10 -20.96 -3.16 15.80
N SER A 11 -20.10 -2.95 14.80
CA SER A 11 -19.95 -1.65 14.12
C SER A 11 -19.56 -1.80 12.64
N PRO A 12 -20.48 -2.26 11.77
CA PRO A 12 -20.18 -2.56 10.37
C PRO A 12 -19.64 -1.33 9.61
N ARG A 13 -20.14 -0.13 9.92
CA ARG A 13 -19.64 1.14 9.36
C ARG A 13 -18.19 1.43 9.76
N GLY A 14 -17.82 1.19 11.03
CA GLY A 14 -16.46 1.39 11.52
C GLY A 14 -15.46 0.43 10.87
N ALA A 15 -15.84 -0.84 10.76
CA ALA A 15 -15.03 -1.84 10.06
C ALA A 15 -14.87 -1.52 8.56
N MET A 16 -15.90 -0.95 7.92
CA MET A 16 -15.84 -0.55 6.51
C MET A 16 -14.92 0.66 6.29
N VAL A 17 -14.98 1.67 7.16
CA VAL A 17 -14.06 2.83 7.10
C VAL A 17 -12.63 2.35 7.30
N LEU A 18 -12.37 1.55 8.33
CA LEU A 18 -11.03 1.01 8.60
C LEU A 18 -10.50 0.17 7.42
N GLY A 19 -11.32 -0.72 6.85
CA GLY A 19 -10.95 -1.52 5.69
C GLY A 19 -10.57 -0.67 4.48
N LYS A 20 -11.36 0.37 4.17
CA LYS A 20 -11.07 1.31 3.08
C LYS A 20 -9.81 2.12 3.34
N THR A 21 -9.59 2.58 4.56
CA THR A 21 -8.38 3.33 4.93
C THR A 21 -7.13 2.46 4.77
N VAL A 22 -7.15 1.24 5.30
CA VAL A 22 -6.03 0.29 5.19
C VAL A 22 -5.75 -0.06 3.73
N PHE A 23 -6.81 -0.29 2.94
CA PHE A 23 -6.69 -0.52 1.49
C PHE A 23 -6.06 0.67 0.78
N LEU A 24 -6.54 1.89 1.02
CA LEU A 24 -6.03 3.10 0.39
C LEU A 24 -4.56 3.35 0.73
N VAL A 25 -4.19 3.22 2.01
CA VAL A 25 -2.79 3.35 2.44
C VAL A 25 -1.92 2.32 1.74
N GLY A 26 -2.34 1.05 1.70
CA GLY A 26 -1.63 0.00 0.97
C GLY A 26 -1.49 0.31 -0.52
N ALA A 27 -2.55 0.75 -1.18
CA ALA A 27 -2.56 1.07 -2.60
C ALA A 27 -1.64 2.25 -2.93
N ILE A 28 -1.65 3.31 -2.12
CA ILE A 28 -0.76 4.46 -2.27
C ILE A 28 0.70 4.02 -2.14
N LEU A 29 1.01 3.16 -1.16
CA LEU A 29 2.37 2.62 -0.97
C LEU A 29 2.83 1.77 -2.16
N VAL A 30 1.95 0.93 -2.73
CA VAL A 30 2.24 0.16 -3.95
C VAL A 30 2.53 1.09 -5.13
N LEU A 31 1.69 2.11 -5.35
CA LEU A 31 1.91 3.09 -6.41
C LEU A 31 3.24 3.83 -6.22
N ALA A 32 3.52 4.30 -5.01
CA ALA A 32 4.77 4.97 -4.69
C ALA A 32 5.99 4.09 -5.01
N ALA A 33 5.95 2.80 -4.68
CA ALA A 33 7.02 1.85 -5.01
C ALA A 33 7.20 1.65 -6.52
N VAL A 34 6.10 1.59 -7.28
CA VAL A 34 6.15 1.46 -8.74
C VAL A 34 6.76 2.71 -9.37
N PHE A 35 6.33 3.90 -8.95
CA PHE A 35 6.90 5.16 -9.43
C PHE A 35 8.38 5.29 -9.06
N ALA A 36 8.78 4.90 -7.85
CA ALA A 36 10.17 4.88 -7.43
C ALA A 36 11.05 4.03 -8.36
N ARG A 37 10.60 2.80 -8.65
CA ARG A 37 11.27 1.88 -9.57
C ARG A 37 11.38 2.47 -10.98
N ALA A 38 10.30 3.04 -11.49
CA ALA A 38 10.26 3.64 -12.81
C ALA A 38 11.23 4.84 -12.91
N SER A 39 11.22 5.73 -11.92
CA SER A 39 12.13 6.87 -11.85
C SER A 39 13.59 6.45 -11.77
N LEU A 40 13.94 5.48 -10.92
CA LEU A 40 15.31 4.96 -10.83
C LEU A 40 15.75 4.27 -12.13
N MET A 41 14.84 3.54 -12.78
CA MET A 41 15.12 2.91 -14.07
C MET A 41 15.41 3.94 -15.16
N SER A 42 14.59 5.00 -15.23
CA SER A 42 14.81 6.11 -16.17
C SER A 42 16.13 6.83 -15.91
N LEU A 43 16.41 7.20 -14.66
CA LEU A 43 17.65 7.86 -14.29
C LEU A 43 18.88 7.00 -14.58
N ASN A 44 18.78 5.68 -14.34
CA ASN A 44 19.88 4.77 -14.62
C ASN A 44 20.09 4.53 -16.11
N ALA A 45 19.06 4.68 -16.96
CA ALA A 45 19.22 4.67 -18.40
C ALA A 45 20.06 5.87 -18.86
N ASP A 46 19.69 7.08 -18.44
CA ASP A 46 20.45 8.31 -18.76
C ASP A 46 21.89 8.24 -18.23
N ARG A 47 22.08 7.68 -17.04
CA ARG A 47 23.42 7.49 -16.44
C ARG A 47 24.24 6.43 -17.15
N ALA A 48 23.61 5.36 -17.65
CA ALA A 48 24.31 4.35 -18.45
C ALA A 48 24.84 4.97 -19.76
N ASP A 49 24.02 5.80 -20.42
CA ASP A 49 24.43 6.55 -21.62
C ASP A 49 25.58 7.51 -21.32
N ALA A 50 25.54 8.16 -20.14
CA ALA A 50 26.61 9.03 -19.66
C ALA A 50 27.82 8.28 -19.06
N ARG A 51 27.84 6.93 -19.05
CA ARG A 51 28.88 6.09 -18.42
C ARG A 51 29.11 6.38 -16.94
N LEU A 52 28.07 6.80 -16.24
CA LEU A 52 28.08 7.06 -14.80
C LEU A 52 27.63 5.81 -14.02
N PRO A 53 28.07 5.66 -12.76
CA PRO A 53 27.61 4.56 -11.91
C PRO A 53 26.11 4.67 -11.63
N PRO A 54 25.39 3.53 -11.57
CA PRO A 54 23.95 3.50 -11.34
C PRO A 54 23.60 3.85 -9.90
N LEU A 55 22.46 4.50 -9.73
CA LEU A 55 21.83 4.81 -8.44
C LEU A 55 20.98 3.62 -8.01
N ARG A 56 21.10 3.21 -6.74
CA ARG A 56 20.40 2.04 -6.19
C ARG A 56 19.15 2.38 -5.42
N THR A 57 19.05 3.59 -4.88
CA THR A 57 17.93 4.02 -4.03
C THR A 57 17.46 5.43 -4.37
N LEU A 58 16.20 5.77 -4.09
CA LEU A 58 15.73 7.16 -4.25
C LEU A 58 16.45 8.09 -3.30
N LYS A 59 16.92 7.60 -2.14
CA LYS A 59 17.74 8.40 -1.23
C LYS A 59 19.05 8.88 -1.90
N GLU A 60 19.66 8.06 -2.74
CA GLU A 60 20.83 8.46 -3.52
C GLU A 60 20.47 9.44 -4.65
N ALA A 61 19.34 9.24 -5.32
CA ALA A 61 18.88 10.11 -6.40
C ALA A 61 18.36 11.47 -5.91
N TYR A 62 17.73 11.49 -4.73
CA TYR A 62 16.91 12.58 -4.21
C TYR A 62 17.13 12.77 -2.70
N PRO A 63 18.35 13.12 -2.26
CA PRO A 63 18.68 13.21 -0.83
C PRO A 63 17.91 14.29 -0.07
N GLN A 64 17.42 15.33 -0.78
CA GLN A 64 16.63 16.40 -0.18
C GLN A 64 15.20 16.02 0.21
N TYR A 65 14.68 14.89 -0.28
CA TYR A 65 13.29 14.50 -0.05
C TYR A 65 13.16 13.37 0.98
N PRO A 66 12.07 13.33 1.77
CA PRO A 66 11.83 12.27 2.74
C PRO A 66 11.39 10.97 2.05
N THR A 67 12.33 10.28 1.41
CA THR A 67 12.11 9.03 0.65
C THR A 67 11.91 7.79 1.52
N TRP A 68 12.12 7.89 2.84
CA TRP A 68 12.01 6.79 3.81
C TRP A 68 10.61 6.17 3.93
N ILE A 69 9.57 6.86 3.45
CA ILE A 69 8.18 6.37 3.42
C ILE A 69 7.95 5.42 2.24
N VAL A 70 8.77 5.51 1.19
CA VAL A 70 8.54 4.77 -0.06
C VAL A 70 9.09 3.35 0.06
N PRO A 71 8.27 2.31 -0.18
CA PRO A 71 8.74 0.94 -0.10
C PRO A 71 9.51 0.54 -1.35
N GLU A 72 10.79 0.90 -1.42
CA GLU A 72 11.68 0.57 -2.56
C GLU A 72 12.11 -0.91 -2.57
N GLY A 73 12.22 -1.51 -1.38
CA GLY A 73 12.67 -2.89 -1.21
C GLY A 73 11.56 -3.93 -1.35
N PRO A 74 11.91 -5.21 -1.63
CA PRO A 74 10.94 -6.30 -1.74
C PRO A 74 10.09 -6.47 -0.48
N VAL A 75 10.68 -6.25 0.71
CA VAL A 75 9.97 -6.29 2.00
C VAL A 75 8.90 -5.20 2.07
N GLY A 76 9.23 -3.97 1.70
CA GLY A 76 8.29 -2.86 1.72
C GLY A 76 7.11 -3.09 0.76
N PHE A 77 7.40 -3.64 -0.43
CA PHE A 77 6.37 -4.01 -1.39
C PHE A 77 5.45 -5.12 -0.86
N SER A 78 6.01 -6.16 -0.23
CA SER A 78 5.22 -7.23 0.39
C SER A 78 4.30 -6.69 1.50
N VAL A 79 4.79 -5.78 2.34
CA VAL A 79 3.97 -5.13 3.39
C VAL A 79 2.82 -4.34 2.76
N ALA A 80 3.09 -3.56 1.71
CA ALA A 80 2.07 -2.80 0.99
C ALA A 80 1.01 -3.73 0.36
N ALA A 81 1.44 -4.83 -0.27
CA ALA A 81 0.54 -5.84 -0.82
C ALA A 81 -0.34 -6.51 0.25
N VAL A 82 0.24 -6.84 1.41
CA VAL A 82 -0.51 -7.38 2.55
C VAL A 82 -1.54 -6.38 3.06
N LEU A 83 -1.20 -5.09 3.16
CA LEU A 83 -2.16 -4.05 3.55
C LEU A 83 -3.34 -3.96 2.57
N VAL A 84 -3.08 -4.02 1.27
CA VAL A 84 -4.14 -4.04 0.24
C VAL A 84 -5.04 -5.25 0.42
N LEU A 85 -4.47 -6.45 0.59
CA LEU A 85 -5.24 -7.69 0.77
C LEU A 85 -6.08 -7.67 2.04
N VAL A 86 -5.50 -7.22 3.16
CA VAL A 86 -6.20 -7.11 4.45
C VAL A 86 -7.30 -6.05 4.39
N GLY A 87 -7.02 -4.88 3.81
CA GLY A 87 -8.02 -3.82 3.62
C GLY A 87 -9.19 -4.27 2.76
N THR A 88 -8.90 -5.01 1.67
CA THR A 88 -9.92 -5.62 0.80
C THR A 88 -10.77 -6.62 1.58
N ALA A 89 -10.14 -7.57 2.27
CA ALA A 89 -10.83 -8.59 3.05
C ALA A 89 -11.74 -7.97 4.13
N LEU A 90 -11.26 -6.95 4.85
CA LEU A 90 -12.05 -6.21 5.83
C LEU A 90 -13.26 -5.52 5.20
N THR A 91 -13.06 -4.87 4.05
CA THR A 91 -14.13 -4.13 3.36
C THR A 91 -15.21 -5.06 2.82
N VAL A 92 -14.82 -6.21 2.26
CA VAL A 92 -15.75 -7.25 1.77
C VAL A 92 -16.54 -7.83 2.93
N LEU A 93 -15.87 -8.24 4.01
CA LEU A 93 -16.54 -8.81 5.19
C LEU A 93 -17.47 -7.82 5.88
N ALA A 94 -17.08 -6.54 5.96
CA ALA A 94 -17.93 -5.47 6.49
C ALA A 94 -19.15 -5.21 5.59
N GLY A 95 -18.97 -5.23 4.27
CA GLY A 95 -20.05 -5.08 3.30
C GLY A 95 -21.08 -6.21 3.38
N GLU A 96 -20.63 -7.46 3.47
CA GLU A 96 -21.52 -8.61 3.67
C GLU A 96 -22.28 -8.53 5.00
N ALA A 97 -21.61 -8.12 6.08
CA ALA A 97 -22.24 -7.94 7.39
C ALA A 97 -23.31 -6.83 7.36
N SER A 98 -23.04 -5.71 6.70
CA SER A 98 -24.00 -4.60 6.57
C SER A 98 -25.25 -5.02 5.78
N LYS A 99 -25.09 -5.78 4.69
CA LYS A 99 -26.22 -6.32 3.90
C LYS A 99 -27.08 -7.30 4.69
N ARG A 100 -26.46 -8.17 5.50
CA ARG A 100 -27.19 -9.16 6.34
C ARG A 100 -27.93 -8.52 7.52
N SER A 101 -27.49 -7.36 7.98
CA SER A 101 -28.12 -6.64 9.09
C SER A 101 -29.28 -5.73 8.68
N GLY A 102 -29.66 -5.67 7.39
CA GLY A 102 -30.81 -4.88 6.92
C GLY A 102 -30.68 -3.36 7.13
N ALA A 103 -29.47 -2.86 7.40
CA ALA A 103 -29.21 -1.44 7.66
C ALA A 103 -28.91 -0.65 6.37
N ALA A 104 -29.49 -1.07 5.25
CA ALA A 104 -29.43 -0.38 3.96
C ALA A 104 -30.62 0.56 3.82
#